data_AF-A0A1J3JWX9-F1
#
_entry.id   AF-A0A1J3JWX9-F1
#
_cell.length_a   1.000
_cell.length_b   1.000
_cell.length_c   1.000
_cell.angle_alpha   90.00
_cell.angle_beta   90.00
_cell.angle_gamma   90.00
#
_symmetry.space_group_name_H-M   'P 1'
#
loop_
_entity.id
_entity.type
_entity.pdbx_description
1 polymer ?
#
loop_
_entity_poly.entity_id
_entity_poly.type
_entity_poly.pdbx_seq_one_letter_code
_entity_poly.pdbx_strand_id
1 'polypeptide(L)' 'SHGFTDSQISNIVTDYPQLLLEDAEKSLASKLQLLQSRGASSSELTEVVSKVPKMLGKKGEKTISMYYDFVKEIIEAD' A
#
# COMPACT_ATOMS: atom_id res chain seq x y z
N SER A 1 9.98 -9.54 -4.58
CA SER A 1 8.55 -9.47 -4.92
C SER A 1 7.76 -9.29 -3.63
N HIS A 2 6.74 -8.41 -3.59
CA HIS A 2 6.00 -8.05 -2.36
C HIS A 2 4.75 -8.92 -2.09
N GLY A 3 4.52 -9.97 -2.87
CA GLY A 3 3.46 -10.96 -2.62
C GLY A 3 2.08 -10.62 -3.20
N PHE A 4 1.96 -9.56 -4.01
CA PHE A 4 0.71 -9.24 -4.69
C PHE A 4 0.34 -10.29 -5.74
N THR A 5 -0.93 -10.66 -5.78
CA THR A 5 -1.54 -11.46 -6.87
C THR A 5 -1.85 -10.59 -8.09
N ASP A 6 -1.97 -11.21 -9.26
CA ASP A 6 -2.30 -10.50 -10.50
C ASP A 6 -3.64 -9.75 -10.41
N SER A 7 -4.64 -10.33 -9.73
CA SER A 7 -5.92 -9.67 -9.47
C SER A 7 -5.79 -8.44 -8.57
N GLN A 8 -4.95 -8.51 -7.54
CA GLN A 8 -4.68 -7.35 -6.68
C GLN A 8 -3.98 -6.23 -7.46
N ILE A 9 -2.98 -6.58 -8.28
CA ILE A 9 -2.29 -5.60 -9.14
C ILE A 9 -3.27 -4.96 -10.13
N SER A 10 -4.12 -5.76 -10.77
CA SER A 10 -5.15 -5.27 -11.70
C SER A 10 -6.12 -4.30 -11.02
N ASN A 11 -6.57 -4.61 -9.81
CA ASN A 11 -7.46 -3.73 -9.04
C ASN A 11 -6.76 -2.43 -8.65
N ILE A 12 -5.53 -2.52 -8.15
CA ILE A 12 -4.71 -1.35 -7.78
C ILE A 12 -4.53 -0.39 -8.96
N VAL A 13 -4.16 -0.92 -10.12
CA VAL A 13 -3.95 -0.12 -11.34
C VAL A 13 -5.27 0.47 -11.86
N THR A 14 -6.37 -0.26 -11.73
CA THR A 14 -7.71 0.22 -12.13
C THR A 14 -8.17 1.38 -11.24
N ASP A 15 -8.00 1.25 -9.93
CA ASP A 15 -8.46 2.23 -8.94
C ASP A 15 -7.52 3.45 -8.80
N TYR A 16 -6.24 3.25 -9.09
CA TYR A 16 -5.20 4.27 -9.02
C TYR A 16 -4.20 4.16 -10.18
N PRO A 17 -4.61 4.49 -11.43
CA PRO A 17 -3.76 4.37 -12.61
C PRO A 17 -2.54 5.29 -12.57
N GLN A 18 -2.60 6.37 -11.78
CA GLN A 18 -1.46 7.27 -11.55
C GLN A 18 -0.28 6.55 -10.88
N LEU A 19 -0.48 5.38 -10.25
CA LEU A 19 0.60 4.54 -9.75
C LEU A 19 1.65 4.24 -10.83
N LEU A 20 1.23 4.10 -12.10
CA LEU A 20 2.12 3.81 -13.23
C LEU A 20 3.05 4.97 -13.60
N LEU A 21 2.81 6.16 -13.04
CA LEU A 21 3.66 7.35 -13.22
C LEU A 21 4.65 7.54 -12.08
N GLU A 22 4.52 6.78 -10.98
CA GLU A 22 5.40 6.86 -9.83
C GLU A 22 6.72 6.14 -10.08
N ASP A 23 7.81 6.65 -9.48
CA ASP A 23 9.11 5.97 -9.52
C ASP A 23 9.07 4.69 -8.66
N ALA A 24 9.28 3.54 -9.29
CA ALA A 24 9.15 2.25 -8.63
C ALA A 24 10.11 2.08 -7.44
N GLU A 25 11.36 2.55 -7.56
CA GLU A 25 12.39 2.33 -6.55
C GLU A 25 12.40 3.45 -5.50
N LYS A 26 12.33 4.70 -5.92
CA LYS A 26 12.41 5.86 -5.01
C LYS A 26 11.10 6.15 -4.31
N SER A 27 9.97 5.86 -4.98
CA SER A 27 8.63 6.18 -4.47
C SER A 27 7.91 4.94 -3.93
N LEU A 28 7.69 3.92 -4.76
CA LEU A 28 6.83 2.80 -4.35
C LEU A 28 7.53 1.85 -3.38
N ALA A 29 8.76 1.44 -3.69
CA ALA A 29 9.50 0.51 -2.83
C ALA A 29 9.75 1.09 -1.43
N SER A 30 10.11 2.37 -1.32
CA SER A 30 10.33 3.04 -0.02
C SER A 30 9.07 3.04 0.85
N LYS A 31 7.89 3.24 0.25
CA LYS A 31 6.60 3.22 0.96
C LYS A 31 6.23 1.81 1.42
N LEU A 32 6.43 0.80 0.56
CA LEU A 32 6.16 -0.59 0.94
C LEU A 32 7.12 -1.08 2.04
N GLN A 33 8.40 -0.72 1.97
CA GLN A 33 9.39 -1.01 3.02
C GLN A 33 9.04 -0.35 4.35
N LEU A 34 8.54 0.89 4.32
CA LEU A 34 8.07 1.58 5.52
C LEU A 34 6.90 0.84 6.19
N LEU A 35 5.95 0.32 5.42
CA LEU A 35 4.84 -0.46 5.99
C LEU A 35 5.37 -1.75 6.63
N GLN A 36 6.29 -2.43 5.98
CA GLN A 36 6.92 -3.64 6.52
C GLN A 36 7.72 -3.37 7.79
N SER A 37 8.48 -2.27 7.86
CA SER A 37 9.25 -1.91 9.05
C SER A 37 8.35 -1.53 10.24
N ARG A 38 7.10 -1.16 9.97
CA ARG A 38 6.05 -0.91 10.96
C ARG A 38 5.37 -2.18 11.49
N GLY A 39 5.76 -3.35 10.99
CA GLY A 39 5.26 -4.65 11.44
C GLY A 39 4.18 -5.26 10.54
N ALA A 40 3.91 -4.69 9.36
CA ALA A 40 2.98 -5.26 8.40
C ALA A 40 3.47 -6.65 7.95
N SER A 41 2.63 -7.68 8.13
CA SER A 41 2.85 -8.96 7.45
C SER A 41 2.71 -8.79 5.94
N SER A 42 3.27 -9.70 5.14
CA SER A 42 3.13 -9.64 3.68
C SER A 42 1.67 -9.68 3.24
N SER A 43 0.83 -10.50 3.88
CA SER A 43 -0.61 -10.58 3.56
C SER A 43 -1.34 -9.29 3.92
N GLU A 44 -1.12 -8.76 5.12
CA GLU A 44 -1.74 -7.51 5.60
C GLU A 44 -1.35 -6.33 4.70
N LEU A 45 -0.06 -6.23 4.33
CA LEU A 45 0.42 -5.23 3.38
C LEU A 45 -0.32 -5.33 2.04
N THR A 46 -0.42 -6.54 1.47
CA THR A 46 -1.10 -6.70 0.17
C THR A 46 -2.59 -6.38 0.27
N GLU A 47 -3.24 -6.71 1.38
CA GLU A 47 -4.65 -6.41 1.60
C GLU A 47 -4.90 -4.90 1.73
N VAL A 48 -4.15 -4.22 2.61
CA VAL A 48 -4.29 -2.77 2.85
C VAL A 48 -4.03 -1.98 1.57
N VAL A 49 -2.94 -2.29 0.86
CA VAL A 49 -2.59 -1.60 -0.39
C VAL A 49 -3.61 -1.86 -1.49
N SER A 50 -4.19 -3.07 -1.55
CA SER A 50 -5.25 -3.39 -2.51
C SER A 50 -6.55 -2.66 -2.21
N LYS A 51 -6.88 -2.45 -0.93
CA LYS A 51 -8.09 -1.69 -0.51
C LYS A 51 -7.92 -0.18 -0.69
N VAL A 52 -6.72 0.37 -0.47
CA VAL A 52 -6.46 1.83 -0.52
C VAL A 52 -5.20 2.16 -1.33
N PRO A 53 -5.16 1.89 -2.65
CA PRO A 53 -3.96 2.10 -3.46
C PRO A 53 -3.51 3.56 -3.54
N LYS A 54 -4.44 4.51 -3.39
CA LYS A 54 -4.17 5.96 -3.36
C LYS A 54 -3.26 6.40 -2.22
N MET A 55 -3.08 5.57 -1.17
CA MET A 55 -2.12 5.86 -0.10
C MET A 55 -0.69 5.91 -0.63
N LEU A 56 -0.39 5.14 -1.68
CA LEU A 56 0.91 5.13 -2.35
C LEU A 56 1.18 6.43 -3.13
N GLY A 57 0.18 7.24 -3.42
CA GLY A 57 0.36 8.57 -4.01
C GLY A 57 0.66 9.67 -3.00
N LYS A 58 0.56 9.39 -1.69
CA LYS A 58 0.76 10.42 -0.67
C LYS A 58 2.25 10.68 -0.43
N LYS A 59 2.56 11.94 -0.16
CA LYS A 59 3.89 12.37 0.25
C LYS A 59 4.00 12.31 1.78
N GLY A 60 5.17 11.88 2.25
CA GLY A 60 5.50 11.83 3.65
C GLY A 60 5.15 10.51 4.32
N GLU A 61 6.15 9.94 4.97
CA GLU A 61 6.10 8.70 5.74
C GLU A 61 5.00 8.71 6.82
N LYS A 62 4.85 9.84 7.52
CA LYS A 62 3.82 10.02 8.56
C LYS A 62 2.40 9.91 8.01
N THR A 63 2.16 10.46 6.81
CA THR A 63 0.85 10.40 6.17
C THR A 63 0.49 8.96 5.86
N ILE A 64 1.42 8.24 5.21
CA ILE A 64 1.22 6.85 4.81
C ILE A 64 0.99 5.96 6.03
N SER A 65 1.75 6.20 7.10
CA SER A 65 1.59 5.50 8.38
C SER A 65 0.19 5.68 8.97
N MET A 66 -0.35 6.91 9.01
CA MET A 66 -1.71 7.14 9.52
C MET A 66 -2.78 6.40 8.71
N TYR A 67 -2.67 6.42 7.38
CA TYR A 67 -3.63 5.68 6.54
C TYR A 67 -3.52 4.18 6.77
N TYR A 68 -2.31 3.66 6.94
CA TYR A 68 -2.10 2.25 7.23
C TYR A 68 -2.74 1.86 8.57
N ASP A 69 -2.43 2.60 9.64
CA ASP A 69 -2.96 2.33 10.98
C ASP A 69 -4.50 2.38 10.97
N PHE A 70 -5.09 3.35 10.25
CA PHE A 70 -6.55 3.47 10.11
C PHE A 70 -7.20 2.31 9.34
N VAL A 71 -6.63 1.93 8.19
CA VAL A 71 -7.19 0.82 7.38
C VAL A 71 -7.03 -0.50 8.12
N LYS A 72 -5.92 -0.68 8.84
CA LYS A 72 -5.69 -1.84 9.70
C LYS A 72 -6.78 -1.99 10.76
N GLU A 73 -7.09 -0.92 11.49
CA GLU A 73 -8.17 -0.94 12.50
C GLU A 73 -9.53 -1.33 11.90
N ILE A 74 -9.83 -0.87 10.67
CA ILE A 74 -11.07 -1.24 9.97
C ILE A 74 -11.07 -2.73 9.61
N ILE A 75 -9.96 -3.26 9.10
CA ILE A 75 -9.85 -4.68 8.72
C ILE A 75 -9.96 -5.60 9.94
N GLU A 76 -9.38 -5.20 11.07
CA GLU A 76 -9.48 -5.97 12.32
C GLU A 76 -10.89 -5.96 12.93
N ALA A 77 -11.73 -5.00 12.54
CA ALA A 77 -13.10 -4.85 13.03
C ALA A 77 -14.17 -5.54 12.14
N ASP A 78 -13.81 -5.92 10.91
CA ASP A 78 -14.65 -6.70 9.97
C ASP A 78 -14.56 -8.22 10.26
#